data_AF-A0A5E4ZRU7-F1
#
_entry.id   AF-A0A5E4ZRU7-F1
#
_cell.length_a   1.000
_cell.length_b   1.000
_cell.length_c   1.000
_cell.angle_alpha   90.00
_cell.angle_beta   90.00
_cell.angle_gamma   90.00
#
_symmetry.space_group_name_H-M   'P 1'
#
loop_
_entity.id
_entity.type
_entity.pdbx_description
1 polymer ?
#
loop_
_entity_poly.entity_id
_entity_poly.type
_entity_poly.pdbx_seq_one_letter_code
_entity_poly.pdbx_strand_id
1 'polypeptide(L)'
;MHRKLLQRGLCARELTDKDVLLVFPTYYKRNRPPLSGHPAVVVSYEFDGVVDEIYSTLVVRLDHTNYFRRRDLWQDAAEFVTESQNMLGVKVSRRGGGSSAIIEVYSEPATLIGEQIIFLKYVHDHLLQRASSVTRRRHYACASCGHPCADFAAAAKRRELGKEDISCAMCEARIPLVDELERLYSSDDTDIKVRRLEGVVSEELNNESRERLLVGEVISNVALANQLSREKNVSDHGIDMEIEFRWDDKNASGQMIYLQLKSGDSYLYRKADGKEIFTIKNPRHADYWANQMAPVMLVHRSSDGVIRWMEIRNYLRDEREKGKVVRQIVFKGERFDVDSILRLRKNILSNKSSQNGG
;
A
#
# COMPACT_ATOMS: atom_id res chain seq x y z
N MET A 1 -15.44 7.16 7.29
CA MET A 1 -15.71 6.38 6.07
C MET A 1 -14.41 5.94 5.39
N HIS A 2 -13.52 6.87 5.03
CA HIS A 2 -12.17 6.64 4.47
C HIS A 2 -11.39 5.44 5.05
N ARG A 3 -11.26 5.33 6.38
CA ARG A 3 -10.58 4.21 7.07
C ARG A 3 -11.03 2.82 6.60
N LYS A 4 -12.33 2.60 6.46
CA LYS A 4 -12.88 1.30 6.05
C LYS A 4 -12.55 0.99 4.58
N LEU A 5 -12.30 2.00 3.76
CA LEU A 5 -12.02 1.84 2.34
C LEU A 5 -10.57 1.38 2.12
N LEU A 6 -9.59 2.03 2.78
CA LEU A 6 -8.19 1.60 2.75
C LEU A 6 -8.00 0.21 3.38
N GLN A 7 -8.56 -0.01 4.59
CA GLN A 7 -8.44 -1.31 5.28
C GLN A 7 -9.01 -2.48 4.48
N ARG A 8 -10.06 -2.23 3.69
CA ARG A 8 -10.65 -3.25 2.83
C ARG A 8 -9.98 -3.36 1.46
N GLY A 9 -9.00 -2.51 1.15
CA GLY A 9 -8.31 -2.46 -0.15
C GLY A 9 -9.21 -1.95 -1.28
N LEU A 10 -10.24 -1.15 -1.00
CA LEU A 10 -11.17 -0.64 -2.01
C LEU A 10 -10.60 0.57 -2.79
N CYS A 11 -9.59 1.23 -2.24
CA CYS A 11 -8.85 2.29 -2.88
C CYS A 11 -7.37 2.23 -2.51
N ALA A 12 -6.53 2.79 -3.38
CA ALA A 12 -5.12 3.03 -3.12
C ALA A 12 -4.89 4.52 -2.82
N ARG A 13 -3.87 4.81 -2.03
CA ARG A 13 -3.38 6.17 -1.80
C ARG A 13 -2.34 6.52 -2.87
N GLU A 14 -2.53 7.63 -3.56
CA GLU A 14 -1.56 8.14 -4.53
C GLU A 14 -1.10 9.53 -4.09
N LEU A 15 0.21 9.67 -3.85
CA LEU A 15 0.83 10.96 -3.54
C LEU A 15 1.06 11.70 -4.86
N THR A 16 0.53 12.91 -4.96
CA THR A 16 0.83 13.83 -6.06
C THR A 16 1.61 15.02 -5.51
N ASP A 17 2.25 15.81 -6.39
CA ASP A 17 3.02 16.99 -6.01
C ASP A 17 2.21 18.04 -5.21
N LYS A 18 0.87 17.96 -5.27
CA LYS A 18 -0.04 18.93 -4.65
C LYS A 18 -0.86 18.33 -3.51
N ASP A 19 -1.37 17.11 -3.69
CA ASP A 19 -2.32 16.50 -2.77
C ASP A 19 -2.19 14.97 -2.70
N VAL A 20 -2.78 14.40 -1.65
CA VAL A 20 -2.96 12.95 -1.50
C VAL A 20 -4.32 12.57 -2.09
N LEU A 21 -4.32 11.74 -3.14
CA LEU A 21 -5.53 11.26 -3.80
C LEU A 21 -5.89 9.85 -3.34
N LEU A 22 -7.20 9.58 -3.25
CA LEU A 22 -7.72 8.22 -3.14
C LEU A 22 -8.15 7.74 -4.51
N VAL A 23 -7.44 6.75 -5.03
CA VAL A 23 -7.71 6.15 -6.33
C VAL A 23 -8.57 4.91 -6.13
N PHE A 24 -9.79 4.95 -6.67
CA PHE A 24 -10.70 3.81 -6.69
C PHE A 24 -10.61 3.16 -8.07
N PRO A 25 -10.03 1.95 -8.20
CA PRO A 25 -9.84 1.30 -9.50
C PRO A 25 -11.13 1.23 -10.35
N THR A 26 -12.25 0.93 -9.73
CA THR A 26 -13.57 0.83 -10.38
C THR A 26 -14.19 2.15 -10.80
N TYR A 27 -13.79 3.28 -10.21
CA TYR A 27 -14.29 4.61 -10.58
C TYR A 27 -13.32 5.38 -11.48
N TYR A 28 -12.24 4.72 -11.93
CA TYR A 28 -11.30 5.30 -12.87
C TYR A 28 -11.95 5.38 -14.26
N LYS A 29 -12.61 6.52 -14.56
CA LYS A 29 -13.46 6.75 -15.75
C LYS A 29 -12.72 6.74 -17.11
N ARG A 30 -11.50 6.20 -17.18
CA ARG A 30 -10.81 5.95 -18.44
C ARG A 30 -11.16 4.55 -18.91
N ASN A 31 -11.80 4.49 -20.09
CA ASN A 31 -11.90 3.24 -20.84
C ASN A 31 -10.53 2.91 -21.40
N ARG A 32 -10.15 1.63 -21.36
CA ARG A 32 -8.95 1.17 -22.05
C ARG A 32 -9.18 1.33 -23.56
N PRO A 33 -8.28 2.02 -24.29
CA PRO A 33 -8.32 1.99 -25.75
C PRO A 33 -8.26 0.53 -26.23
N PRO A 34 -9.00 0.14 -27.29
CA PRO A 34 -8.83 -1.18 -27.86
C PRO A 34 -7.37 -1.33 -28.33
N LEU A 35 -6.58 -2.23 -27.74
CA LEU A 35 -5.24 -2.45 -28.25
C LEU A 35 -5.34 -3.33 -29.50
N SER A 36 -4.80 -2.81 -30.59
CA SER A 36 -4.27 -3.66 -31.65
C SER A 36 -3.08 -4.43 -31.09
N GLY A 37 -3.20 -5.75 -30.90
CA GLY A 37 -2.08 -6.59 -30.50
C GLY A 37 -1.77 -6.63 -29.00
N HIS A 38 -2.78 -6.63 -28.12
CA HIS A 38 -2.62 -6.95 -26.70
C HIS A 38 -1.68 -8.16 -26.50
N PRO A 39 -0.87 -8.21 -25.41
CA PRO A 39 -0.11 -9.41 -25.10
C PRO A 39 -1.04 -10.62 -25.00
N ALA A 40 -0.52 -11.79 -25.34
CA ALA A 40 -1.32 -13.00 -25.33
C ALA A 40 -1.93 -13.22 -23.94
N VAL A 41 -3.24 -13.50 -23.91
CA VAL A 41 -3.88 -13.99 -22.69
C VAL A 41 -3.24 -15.32 -22.36
N VAL A 42 -2.74 -15.43 -21.13
CA VAL A 42 -2.08 -16.65 -20.62
C VAL A 42 -3.13 -17.50 -19.90
N VAL A 43 -3.97 -16.88 -19.07
CA VAL A 43 -5.01 -17.54 -18.29
C VAL A 43 -6.23 -16.64 -18.22
N SER A 44 -7.41 -17.23 -18.22
CA SER A 44 -8.65 -16.54 -17.85
C SER A 44 -9.34 -17.24 -16.69
N TYR A 45 -9.98 -16.48 -15.82
CA TYR A 45 -10.78 -16.98 -14.71
C TYR A 45 -12.23 -16.55 -14.91
N GLU A 46 -13.15 -17.50 -15.02
CA GLU A 46 -14.57 -17.21 -14.90
C GLU A 46 -14.96 -17.31 -13.42
N PHE A 47 -15.68 -16.32 -12.90
CA PHE A 47 -16.01 -16.27 -11.48
C PHE A 47 -17.33 -15.54 -11.22
N ASP A 48 -17.96 -15.86 -10.09
CA ASP A 48 -19.16 -15.18 -9.59
C ASP A 48 -18.85 -14.40 -8.30
N GLY A 49 -19.52 -13.26 -8.09
CA GLY A 49 -19.38 -12.45 -6.88
C GLY A 49 -19.59 -10.96 -7.11
N VAL A 50 -19.12 -10.14 -6.15
CA VAL A 50 -19.16 -8.68 -6.24
C VAL A 50 -17.98 -8.20 -7.09
N VAL A 51 -18.15 -8.21 -8.41
CA VAL A 51 -17.05 -8.03 -9.40
C VAL A 51 -16.22 -6.77 -9.15
N ASP A 52 -16.89 -5.65 -8.87
CA ASP A 52 -16.23 -4.36 -8.66
C ASP A 52 -15.35 -4.35 -7.40
N GLU A 53 -15.81 -5.00 -6.32
CA GLU A 53 -15.01 -5.18 -5.10
C GLU A 53 -13.82 -6.11 -5.35
N ILE A 54 -14.06 -7.25 -6.02
CA ILE A 54 -13.01 -8.23 -6.34
C ILE A 54 -11.91 -7.59 -7.18
N TYR A 55 -12.28 -6.85 -8.24
CA TYR A 55 -11.33 -6.15 -9.09
C TYR A 55 -10.58 -5.04 -8.34
N SER A 56 -11.30 -4.19 -7.59
CA SER A 56 -10.65 -3.09 -6.85
C SER A 56 -9.63 -3.61 -5.85
N THR A 57 -10.03 -4.60 -5.07
CA THR A 57 -9.17 -5.20 -4.05
C THR A 57 -7.99 -5.95 -4.65
N LEU A 58 -8.15 -6.57 -5.83
CA LEU A 58 -7.05 -7.21 -6.54
C LEU A 58 -6.00 -6.17 -6.96
N VAL A 59 -6.42 -5.09 -7.63
CA VAL A 59 -5.52 -4.05 -8.13
C VAL A 59 -4.80 -3.35 -6.98
N VAL A 60 -5.51 -2.97 -5.92
CA VAL A 60 -4.90 -2.32 -4.76
C VAL A 60 -3.89 -3.24 -4.09
N ARG A 61 -4.22 -4.52 -3.91
CA ARG A 61 -3.31 -5.49 -3.30
C ARG A 61 -2.06 -5.73 -4.16
N LEU A 62 -2.20 -5.81 -5.49
CA LEU A 62 -1.09 -5.92 -6.42
C LEU A 62 -0.15 -4.70 -6.34
N ASP A 63 -0.71 -3.49 -6.26
CA ASP A 63 0.06 -2.23 -6.14
C ASP A 63 0.93 -2.20 -4.87
N HIS A 64 0.46 -2.83 -3.79
CA HIS A 64 1.19 -2.92 -2.51
C HIS A 64 2.20 -4.07 -2.44
N THR A 65 2.29 -4.95 -3.46
CA THR A 65 3.25 -6.06 -3.39
C THR A 65 4.71 -5.61 -3.48
N ASN A 66 4.97 -4.39 -3.98
CA ASN A 66 6.29 -3.87 -4.40
C ASN A 66 7.02 -4.72 -5.48
N TYR A 67 6.53 -5.93 -5.77
CA TYR A 67 7.03 -6.85 -6.80
C TYR A 67 6.50 -6.50 -8.19
N PHE A 68 5.34 -5.85 -8.25
CA PHE A 68 4.72 -5.34 -9.46
C PHE A 68 4.47 -3.85 -9.31
N ARG A 69 5.04 -3.04 -10.20
CA ARG A 69 4.81 -1.60 -10.21
C ARG A 69 3.68 -1.29 -11.18
N ARG A 70 2.60 -0.65 -10.70
CA ARG A 70 1.49 -0.23 -11.56
C ARG A 70 1.99 0.74 -12.63
N ARG A 71 1.65 0.44 -13.88
CA ARG A 71 1.94 1.27 -15.06
C ARG A 71 0.73 2.11 -15.43
N ASP A 72 -0.38 1.42 -15.67
CA ASP A 72 -1.61 2.02 -16.14
C ASP A 72 -2.81 1.39 -15.44
N LEU A 73 -3.89 2.17 -15.34
CA LEU A 73 -5.13 1.78 -14.69
C LEU A 73 -6.32 2.22 -15.55
N TRP A 74 -7.34 1.37 -15.62
CA TRP A 74 -8.61 1.60 -16.27
C TRP A 74 -9.75 1.02 -15.42
N GLN A 75 -10.99 1.35 -15.78
CA GLN A 75 -12.19 0.85 -15.09
C GLN A 75 -12.29 -0.69 -15.09
N ASP A 76 -11.72 -1.32 -16.11
CA ASP A 76 -11.84 -2.75 -16.40
C ASP A 76 -10.48 -3.41 -16.67
N ALA A 77 -9.37 -2.73 -16.43
CA ALA A 77 -8.04 -3.29 -16.63
C ALA A 77 -6.97 -2.58 -15.80
N ALA A 78 -5.93 -3.31 -15.43
CA ALA A 78 -4.73 -2.74 -14.84
C ALA A 78 -3.49 -3.42 -15.43
N GLU A 79 -2.45 -2.62 -15.67
CA GLU A 79 -1.16 -3.08 -16.19
C GLU A 79 -0.07 -2.78 -15.16
N PHE A 80 0.85 -3.72 -15.04
CA PHE A 80 1.98 -3.64 -14.14
C PHE A 80 3.26 -4.00 -14.88
N VAL A 81 4.37 -3.46 -14.37
CA VAL A 81 5.72 -3.75 -14.83
C VAL A 81 6.41 -4.60 -13.77
N THR A 82 7.00 -5.70 -14.21
CA THR A 82 7.78 -6.62 -13.37
C THR A 82 9.15 -6.05 -13.01
N GLU A 83 9.91 -6.74 -12.16
CA GLU A 83 11.29 -6.36 -11.84
C GLU A 83 12.17 -6.37 -13.11
N SER A 84 11.94 -7.36 -13.98
CA SER A 84 12.61 -7.48 -15.28
C SER A 84 12.15 -6.47 -16.36
N GLN A 85 11.32 -5.49 -16.00
CA GLN A 85 10.77 -4.45 -16.88
C GLN A 85 9.83 -4.97 -17.99
N ASN A 86 9.28 -6.18 -17.85
CA ASN A 86 8.25 -6.68 -18.75
C ASN A 86 6.85 -6.32 -18.26
N MET A 87 5.89 -6.20 -19.18
CA MET A 87 4.51 -5.91 -18.83
C MET A 87 3.66 -7.16 -18.68
N LEU A 88 2.83 -7.14 -17.64
CA LEU A 88 1.72 -8.06 -17.44
C LEU A 88 0.50 -7.29 -16.92
N GLY A 89 -0.67 -7.90 -16.97
CA GLY A 89 -1.85 -7.22 -16.49
C GLY A 89 -3.09 -8.09 -16.43
N VAL A 90 -4.15 -7.46 -15.93
CA VAL A 90 -5.48 -8.04 -15.83
C VAL A 90 -6.48 -7.22 -16.62
N LYS A 91 -7.49 -7.88 -17.18
CA LYS A 91 -8.68 -7.26 -17.76
C LYS A 91 -9.92 -7.98 -17.26
N VAL A 92 -10.94 -7.23 -16.85
CA VAL A 92 -12.19 -7.73 -16.29
C VAL A 92 -13.34 -7.47 -17.24
N SER A 93 -14.00 -8.53 -17.69
CA SER A 93 -15.20 -8.46 -18.53
C SER A 93 -16.43 -8.91 -17.75
N ARG A 94 -17.34 -7.98 -17.44
CA ARG A 94 -18.58 -8.23 -16.69
C ARG A 94 -19.60 -8.97 -17.56
N ARG A 95 -20.32 -9.94 -17.00
CA ARG A 95 -21.39 -10.73 -17.63
C ARG A 95 -22.67 -10.69 -16.79
N GLY A 96 -23.81 -11.00 -17.42
CA GLY A 96 -25.06 -11.32 -16.71
C GLY A 96 -25.56 -10.28 -15.71
N GLY A 97 -25.42 -8.98 -16.00
CA GLY A 97 -25.86 -7.91 -15.09
C GLY A 97 -24.92 -7.58 -13.92
N GLY A 98 -23.70 -8.15 -13.90
CA GLY A 98 -22.63 -7.76 -12.98
C GLY A 98 -22.31 -8.74 -11.85
N SER A 99 -23.03 -9.87 -11.76
CA SER A 99 -22.81 -10.92 -10.75
C SER A 99 -21.80 -12.00 -11.17
N SER A 100 -21.49 -12.06 -12.46
CA SER A 100 -20.49 -12.97 -13.04
C SER A 100 -19.52 -12.17 -13.89
N ALA A 101 -18.25 -12.58 -13.95
CA ALA A 101 -17.27 -11.93 -14.80
C ALA A 101 -16.14 -12.88 -15.23
N ILE A 102 -15.34 -12.40 -16.17
CA ILE A 102 -14.07 -13.01 -16.54
C ILE A 102 -12.94 -12.07 -16.15
N ILE A 103 -11.91 -12.57 -15.48
CA ILE A 103 -10.59 -11.92 -15.43
C ILE A 103 -9.65 -12.61 -16.41
N GLU A 104 -9.15 -11.87 -17.39
CA GLU A 104 -8.09 -12.30 -18.30
C GLU A 104 -6.75 -11.79 -17.76
N VAL A 105 -5.80 -12.71 -17.59
CA VAL A 105 -4.40 -12.40 -17.27
C VAL A 105 -3.58 -12.49 -18.55
N TYR A 106 -2.94 -11.40 -18.93
CA TYR A 106 -2.09 -11.31 -20.11
C TYR A 106 -0.67 -10.93 -19.71
N SER A 107 0.30 -11.34 -20.54
CA SER A 107 1.72 -11.11 -20.29
C SER A 107 2.45 -10.93 -21.61
N GLU A 108 3.46 -10.07 -21.63
CA GLU A 108 4.38 -9.97 -22.76
C GLU A 108 5.15 -11.28 -22.96
N PRO A 109 5.43 -11.71 -24.20
CA PRO A 109 6.12 -12.97 -24.46
C PRO A 109 7.51 -13.08 -23.81
N ALA A 110 8.20 -11.95 -23.61
CA ALA A 110 9.51 -11.90 -22.99
C ALA A 110 9.50 -11.99 -21.45
N THR A 111 8.31 -11.98 -20.82
CA THR A 111 8.18 -12.04 -19.37
C THR A 111 8.69 -13.38 -18.85
N LEU A 112 9.53 -13.34 -17.82
CA LEU A 112 10.09 -14.56 -17.20
C LEU A 112 8.96 -15.43 -16.63
N ILE A 113 9.02 -16.74 -16.86
CA ILE A 113 7.99 -17.70 -16.40
C ILE A 113 7.74 -17.60 -14.90
N GLY A 114 8.80 -17.43 -14.09
CA GLY A 114 8.67 -17.24 -12.64
C GLY A 114 7.84 -16.01 -12.24
N GLU A 115 8.01 -14.88 -12.93
CA GLU A 115 7.24 -13.66 -12.67
C GLU A 115 5.77 -13.84 -13.09
N GLN A 116 5.53 -14.51 -14.23
CA GLN A 116 4.18 -14.86 -14.68
C GLN A 116 3.46 -15.73 -13.64
N ILE A 117 4.13 -16.76 -13.12
CA ILE A 117 3.53 -17.69 -12.15
C ILE A 117 3.19 -16.95 -10.84
N ILE A 118 4.07 -16.10 -10.33
CA ILE A 118 3.79 -15.32 -9.12
C ILE A 118 2.55 -14.46 -9.32
N PHE A 119 2.46 -13.75 -10.45
CA PHE A 119 1.30 -12.92 -10.77
C PHE A 119 0.01 -13.76 -10.90
N LEU A 120 0.08 -14.88 -11.61
CA LEU A 120 -1.04 -15.81 -11.81
C LEU A 120 -1.54 -16.40 -10.49
N LYS A 121 -0.64 -16.89 -9.62
CA LYS A 121 -1.02 -17.42 -8.31
C LYS A 121 -1.65 -16.33 -7.45
N TYR A 122 -1.09 -15.12 -7.45
CA TYR A 122 -1.66 -14.00 -6.72
C TYR A 122 -3.10 -13.69 -7.14
N VAL A 123 -3.35 -13.62 -8.46
CA VAL A 123 -4.70 -13.43 -9.01
C VAL A 123 -5.62 -14.60 -8.62
N HIS A 124 -5.14 -15.83 -8.73
CA HIS A 124 -5.91 -17.03 -8.42
C HIS A 124 -6.32 -17.09 -6.95
N ASP A 125 -5.37 -16.93 -6.03
CA ASP A 125 -5.62 -17.00 -4.59
C ASP A 125 -6.56 -15.90 -4.14
N HIS A 126 -6.40 -14.68 -4.68
CA HIS A 126 -7.31 -13.58 -4.41
C HIS A 126 -8.75 -13.88 -4.87
N LEU A 127 -8.91 -14.49 -6.04
CA LEU A 127 -10.21 -14.92 -6.54
C LEU A 127 -10.81 -16.02 -5.64
N LEU A 128 -10.03 -17.03 -5.26
CA LEU A 128 -10.50 -18.10 -4.37
C LEU A 128 -10.96 -17.57 -3.00
N GLN A 129 -10.30 -16.53 -2.48
CA GLN A 129 -10.65 -15.92 -1.20
C GLN A 129 -11.93 -15.07 -1.23
N ARG A 130 -12.33 -14.54 -2.40
CA ARG A 130 -13.36 -13.49 -2.49
C ARG A 130 -14.52 -13.78 -3.43
N ALA A 131 -14.33 -14.61 -4.45
CA ALA A 131 -15.39 -15.03 -5.35
C ALA A 131 -16.16 -16.23 -4.76
N SER A 132 -17.42 -16.38 -5.14
CA SER A 132 -18.23 -17.54 -4.74
C SER A 132 -17.95 -18.78 -5.58
N SER A 133 -17.45 -18.58 -6.80
CA SER A 133 -17.04 -19.64 -7.73
C SER A 133 -15.84 -19.16 -8.52
N VAL A 134 -14.90 -20.06 -8.85
CA VAL A 134 -13.75 -19.73 -9.70
C VAL A 134 -13.45 -20.91 -10.61
N THR A 135 -13.44 -20.67 -11.93
CA THR A 135 -13.03 -21.63 -12.94
C THR A 135 -11.86 -21.07 -13.72
N ARG A 136 -10.67 -21.67 -13.53
CA ARG A 136 -9.44 -21.32 -14.26
C ARG A 136 -9.43 -21.99 -15.64
N ARG A 137 -9.10 -21.24 -16.69
CA ARG A 137 -8.89 -21.74 -18.05
C ARG A 137 -7.54 -21.27 -18.59
N ARG A 138 -6.71 -22.22 -19.04
CA ARG A 138 -5.39 -21.96 -19.62
C ARG A 138 -5.51 -21.69 -21.13
N HIS A 139 -4.80 -20.67 -21.60
CA HIS A 139 -4.76 -20.26 -23.02
C HIS A 139 -3.42 -20.67 -23.65
N TYR A 140 -3.44 -21.72 -24.46
CA TYR A 140 -2.24 -22.25 -25.10
C TYR A 140 -1.99 -21.57 -26.45
N ALA A 141 -0.72 -21.44 -26.83
CA ALA A 141 -0.30 -21.04 -28.16
C ALA A 141 0.68 -22.07 -28.72
N CYS A 142 0.64 -22.31 -30.03
CA CYS A 142 1.55 -23.24 -30.67
C CYS A 142 2.98 -22.70 -30.65
N ALA A 143 3.93 -23.46 -30.11
CA ALA A 143 5.34 -23.07 -30.09
C ALA A 143 5.96 -22.97 -31.50
N SER A 144 5.42 -23.72 -32.48
CA SER A 144 5.97 -23.77 -33.85
C SER A 144 5.53 -22.60 -34.72
N CYS A 145 4.29 -22.12 -34.60
CA CYS A 145 3.74 -21.08 -35.48
C CYS A 145 3.08 -19.91 -34.74
N GLY A 146 3.06 -19.92 -33.41
CA GLY A 146 2.42 -18.89 -32.58
C GLY A 146 0.89 -18.90 -32.59
N HIS A 147 0.24 -19.78 -33.36
CA HIS A 147 -1.20 -19.78 -33.48
C HIS A 147 -1.89 -20.13 -32.13
N PRO A 148 -2.84 -19.30 -31.65
CA PRO A 148 -3.58 -19.58 -30.44
C PRO A 148 -4.42 -20.86 -30.56
N CYS A 149 -4.47 -21.66 -29.49
CA CYS A 149 -5.36 -22.79 -29.41
C CYS A 149 -6.81 -22.31 -29.18
N ALA A 150 -7.59 -22.18 -30.25
CA ALA A 150 -8.95 -21.67 -30.20
C ALA A 150 -9.95 -22.59 -29.46
N ASP A 151 -9.72 -23.91 -29.48
CA ASP A 151 -10.62 -24.88 -28.85
C ASP A 151 -10.23 -25.18 -27.40
N PHE A 152 -10.53 -24.22 -26.52
CA PHE A 152 -10.28 -24.33 -25.08
C PHE A 152 -11.02 -25.51 -24.44
N ALA A 153 -12.22 -25.84 -24.94
CA ALA A 153 -13.02 -26.93 -24.42
C ALA A 153 -12.40 -28.29 -24.75
N ALA A 154 -11.90 -28.47 -25.98
CA ALA A 154 -11.15 -29.66 -26.35
C ALA A 154 -9.85 -29.79 -25.57
N ALA A 155 -9.10 -28.70 -25.38
CA ALA A 155 -7.88 -28.71 -24.56
C ALA A 155 -8.17 -29.14 -23.11
N ALA A 156 -9.21 -28.59 -22.49
CA ALA A 156 -9.65 -28.97 -21.13
C ALA A 156 -10.08 -30.44 -21.05
N LYS A 157 -10.97 -30.90 -21.95
CA LYS A 157 -11.43 -32.29 -22.00
C LYS A 157 -10.29 -33.28 -22.24
N ARG A 158 -9.31 -32.90 -23.07
CA ARG A 158 -8.10 -33.73 -23.30
C ARG A 158 -7.27 -33.87 -22.04
N ARG A 159 -7.11 -32.80 -21.24
CA ARG A 159 -6.46 -32.88 -19.92
C ARG A 159 -7.21 -33.80 -18.97
N GLU A 160 -8.54 -33.68 -18.89
CA GLU A 160 -9.38 -34.56 -18.06
C GLU A 160 -9.23 -36.04 -18.43
N LEU A 161 -9.06 -36.32 -19.73
CA LEU A 161 -8.79 -37.66 -20.26
C LEU A 161 -7.31 -38.09 -20.16
N GLY A 162 -6.47 -37.34 -19.45
CA GLY A 162 -5.05 -37.65 -19.25
C GLY A 162 -4.20 -37.53 -20.51
N LYS A 163 -4.65 -36.80 -21.54
CA LYS A 163 -3.84 -36.50 -22.73
C LYS A 163 -2.92 -35.32 -22.45
N GLU A 164 -1.69 -35.43 -22.93
CA GLU A 164 -0.63 -34.46 -22.64
C GLU A 164 -0.51 -33.32 -23.66
N ASP A 165 -1.25 -33.40 -24.77
CA ASP A 165 -1.10 -32.49 -25.91
C ASP A 165 -2.39 -32.28 -26.69
N ILE A 166 -2.42 -31.29 -27.59
CA ILE A 166 -3.46 -31.05 -28.61
C ILE A 166 -2.82 -30.67 -29.95
N SER A 167 -3.46 -30.97 -31.08
CA SER A 167 -2.93 -30.61 -32.40
C SER A 167 -3.17 -29.13 -32.71
N CYS A 168 -2.18 -28.43 -33.25
CA CYS A 168 -2.38 -27.08 -33.80
C CYS A 168 -3.23 -27.13 -35.07
N ALA A 169 -4.29 -26.33 -35.12
CA ALA A 169 -5.17 -26.27 -36.28
C ALA A 169 -4.51 -25.68 -37.55
N MET A 170 -3.37 -24.98 -37.42
CA MET A 170 -2.70 -24.32 -38.54
C MET A 170 -1.51 -25.09 -39.13
N CYS A 171 -0.71 -25.74 -38.28
CA CYS A 171 0.52 -26.42 -38.72
C CYS A 171 0.63 -27.86 -38.23
N GLU A 172 -0.42 -28.39 -37.59
CA GLU A 172 -0.51 -29.77 -37.09
C GLU A 172 0.54 -30.16 -36.02
N ALA A 173 1.41 -29.24 -35.62
CA ALA A 173 2.35 -29.45 -34.53
C ALA A 173 1.63 -29.73 -33.20
N ARG A 174 2.25 -30.53 -32.33
CA ARG A 174 1.71 -30.87 -31.01
C ARG A 174 1.94 -29.72 -30.03
N ILE A 175 0.87 -29.24 -29.41
CA ILE A 175 0.87 -28.22 -28.36
C ILE A 175 0.79 -28.95 -27.01
N PRO A 176 1.81 -28.88 -26.15
CA PRO A 176 1.76 -29.48 -24.82
C PRO A 176 0.68 -28.83 -23.94
N LEU A 177 -0.16 -29.64 -23.30
CA LEU A 177 -1.17 -29.19 -22.33
C LEU A 177 -0.60 -29.06 -20.91
N VAL A 178 0.55 -29.68 -20.64
CA VAL A 178 1.35 -29.51 -19.42
C VAL A 178 2.69 -28.90 -19.82
N ASP A 179 2.72 -27.57 -19.93
CA ASP A 179 3.93 -26.83 -20.26
C ASP A 179 4.78 -26.55 -19.01
N GLU A 180 5.91 -25.87 -19.19
CA GLU A 180 6.76 -25.44 -18.08
C GLU A 180 6.01 -24.58 -17.06
N LEU A 181 5.09 -23.72 -17.53
CA LEU A 181 4.26 -22.88 -16.67
C LEU A 181 3.36 -23.73 -15.78
N GLU A 182 2.61 -24.71 -16.30
CA GLU A 182 1.72 -25.57 -15.49
C GLU A 182 2.51 -26.44 -14.49
N ARG A 183 3.71 -26.90 -14.86
CA ARG A 183 4.59 -27.68 -13.96
C ARG A 183 5.06 -26.84 -12.77
N LEU A 184 5.61 -25.67 -13.04
CA LEU A 184 6.09 -24.76 -11.99
C LEU A 184 4.94 -24.12 -11.21
N TYR A 185 3.78 -23.91 -11.83
CA TYR A 185 2.58 -23.47 -11.13
C TYR A 185 2.14 -24.49 -10.06
N SER A 186 2.41 -25.77 -10.27
CA SER A 186 2.09 -26.82 -9.31
C SER A 186 3.15 -27.01 -8.22
N SER A 187 4.19 -26.17 -8.16
CA SER A 187 5.27 -26.29 -7.16
C SER A 187 4.99 -25.54 -5.85
N ASP A 188 5.39 -26.15 -4.74
CA ASP A 188 5.25 -25.62 -3.38
C ASP A 188 6.09 -24.34 -3.14
N ASP A 189 7.27 -24.24 -3.76
CA ASP A 189 8.17 -23.09 -3.61
C ASP A 189 7.50 -21.77 -4.00
N THR A 190 6.69 -21.80 -5.07
CA THR A 190 5.99 -20.61 -5.52
C THR A 190 4.85 -20.23 -4.58
N ASP A 191 4.20 -21.20 -3.94
CA ASP A 191 3.14 -20.94 -2.94
C ASP A 191 3.69 -20.28 -1.68
N ILE A 192 4.90 -20.66 -1.25
CA ILE A 192 5.58 -20.03 -0.12
C ILE A 192 5.88 -18.56 -0.44
N LYS A 193 6.36 -18.28 -1.66
CA LYS A 193 6.66 -16.90 -2.08
C LYS A 193 5.40 -16.03 -2.14
N VAL A 194 4.31 -16.53 -2.71
CA VAL A 194 3.03 -15.80 -2.81
C VAL A 194 2.45 -15.51 -1.43
N ARG A 195 2.39 -16.51 -0.54
CA ARG A 195 1.93 -16.32 0.85
C ARG A 195 2.74 -15.27 1.61
N ARG A 196 4.05 -15.22 1.40
CA ARG A 196 4.90 -14.18 2.01
C ARG A 196 4.54 -12.78 1.49
N LEU A 197 4.31 -12.62 0.19
CA LEU A 197 3.90 -11.34 -0.40
C LEU A 197 2.54 -10.89 0.15
N GLU A 198 1.56 -11.78 0.25
CA GLU A 198 0.25 -11.47 0.82
C GLU A 198 0.32 -11.03 2.28
N GLY A 199 1.21 -11.65 3.08
CA GLY A 199 1.47 -11.27 4.46
C GLY A 199 2.00 -9.84 4.58
N VAL A 200 2.99 -9.48 3.76
CA VAL A 200 3.58 -8.13 3.73
C VAL A 200 2.52 -7.08 3.33
N VAL A 201 1.77 -7.33 2.26
CA VAL A 201 0.70 -6.43 1.79
C VAL A 201 -0.34 -6.18 2.88
N SER A 202 -0.73 -7.22 3.61
CA SER A 202 -1.73 -7.11 4.66
C SER A 202 -1.23 -6.27 5.84
N GLU A 203 0.05 -6.40 6.20
CA GLU A 203 0.68 -5.54 7.22
C GLU A 203 0.80 -4.08 6.77
N GLU A 204 1.17 -3.83 5.51
CA GLU A 204 1.27 -2.47 4.96
C GLU A 204 -0.08 -1.74 4.96
N LEU A 205 -1.14 -2.37 4.44
CA LEU A 205 -2.50 -1.81 4.45
C LEU A 205 -3.02 -1.54 5.88
N ASN A 206 -2.66 -2.41 6.82
CA ASN A 206 -2.97 -2.22 8.23
C ASN A 206 -2.20 -1.04 8.83
N ASN A 207 -0.93 -0.87 8.48
CA ASN A 207 -0.11 0.25 8.95
C ASN A 207 -0.59 1.59 8.39
N GLU A 208 -0.90 1.69 7.09
CA GLU A 208 -1.48 2.91 6.52
C GLU A 208 -2.80 3.29 7.21
N SER A 209 -3.64 2.29 7.49
CA SER A 209 -4.90 2.49 8.22
C SER A 209 -4.69 3.02 9.63
N ARG A 210 -3.66 2.52 10.35
CA ARG A 210 -3.27 2.98 11.70
C ARG A 210 -2.72 4.41 11.67
N GLU A 211 -1.84 4.72 10.73
CA GLU A 211 -1.28 6.06 10.53
C GLU A 211 -2.38 7.09 10.29
N ARG A 212 -3.36 6.78 9.42
CA ARG A 212 -4.46 7.71 9.16
C ARG A 212 -5.37 7.93 10.36
N LEU A 213 -5.60 6.90 11.17
CA LEU A 213 -6.35 7.03 12.41
C LEU A 213 -5.69 8.04 13.34
N LEU A 214 -4.36 7.93 13.50
CA LEU A 214 -3.58 8.86 14.30
C LEU A 214 -3.67 10.30 13.76
N VAL A 215 -3.51 10.50 12.45
CA VAL A 215 -3.70 11.83 11.82
C VAL A 215 -5.07 12.42 12.18
N GLY A 216 -6.14 11.64 12.05
CA GLY A 216 -7.49 12.08 12.35
C GLY A 216 -7.71 12.47 13.81
N GLU A 217 -7.20 11.68 14.75
CA GLU A 217 -7.29 11.97 16.19
C GLU A 217 -6.43 13.19 16.58
N VAL A 218 -5.28 13.39 15.94
CA VAL A 218 -4.46 14.60 16.12
C VAL A 218 -5.23 15.83 15.68
N ILE A 219 -5.74 15.85 14.44
CA ILE A 219 -6.54 16.97 13.93
C ILE A 219 -7.73 17.26 14.85
N SER A 220 -8.43 16.23 15.32
CA SER A 220 -9.59 16.39 16.21
C SER A 220 -9.21 17.05 17.53
N ASN A 221 -8.17 16.59 18.22
CA ASN A 221 -7.75 17.19 19.49
C ASN A 221 -7.23 18.62 19.32
N VAL A 222 -6.48 18.90 18.24
CA VAL A 222 -5.98 20.25 17.94
C VAL A 222 -7.13 21.21 17.65
N ALA A 223 -8.15 20.77 16.90
CA ALA A 223 -9.34 21.55 16.62
C ALA A 223 -10.18 21.80 17.89
N LEU A 224 -10.34 20.79 18.75
CA LEU A 224 -11.00 20.93 20.05
C LEU A 224 -10.26 21.91 20.98
N ALA A 225 -8.93 21.94 20.90
CA ALA A 225 -8.10 22.95 21.57
C ALA A 225 -8.14 24.33 20.90
N ASN A 226 -8.94 24.51 19.84
CA ASN A 226 -9.04 25.74 19.04
C ASN A 226 -7.67 26.22 18.51
N GLN A 227 -6.83 25.29 18.04
CA GLN A 227 -5.54 25.57 17.41
C GLN A 227 -5.59 25.21 15.91
N LEU A 228 -4.54 25.52 15.16
CA LEU A 228 -4.43 25.20 13.73
C LEU A 228 -3.54 23.97 13.54
N SER A 229 -3.95 23.04 12.68
CA SER A 229 -3.10 21.94 12.22
C SER A 229 -3.05 21.89 10.70
N ARG A 230 -1.88 21.55 10.14
CA ARG A 230 -1.71 21.29 8.71
C ARG A 230 -0.93 19.98 8.51
N GLU A 231 -1.41 19.14 7.60
CA GLU A 231 -0.72 17.91 7.17
C GLU A 231 0.33 18.29 6.10
N LYS A 232 1.51 17.67 6.15
CA LYS A 232 2.56 17.88 5.14
C LYS A 232 2.48 16.77 4.09
N ASN A 233 2.15 17.14 2.85
CA ASN A 233 1.94 16.21 1.73
C ASN A 233 3.24 15.63 1.14
N VAL A 234 4.43 16.18 1.50
CA VAL A 234 5.74 15.72 1.01
C VAL A 234 6.54 15.14 2.18
N SER A 235 6.42 13.84 2.42
CA SER A 235 6.94 13.16 3.61
C SER A 235 8.36 12.59 3.46
N ASP A 236 9.20 13.15 2.59
CA ASP A 236 10.55 12.59 2.34
C ASP A 236 11.55 12.84 3.47
N HIS A 237 11.18 13.64 4.48
CA HIS A 237 12.11 14.08 5.52
C HIS A 237 11.68 13.82 6.97
N GLY A 238 10.51 13.24 7.23
CA GLY A 238 10.13 12.80 8.59
C GLY A 238 9.43 13.85 9.47
N ILE A 239 8.70 14.79 8.87
CA ILE A 239 7.66 15.57 9.59
C ILE A 239 6.35 15.34 8.86
N ASP A 240 5.32 14.93 9.60
CA ASP A 240 4.04 14.55 9.02
C ASP A 240 3.01 15.67 9.17
N MET A 241 3.09 16.45 10.26
CA MET A 241 2.17 17.56 10.52
C MET A 241 2.85 18.74 11.20
N GLU A 242 2.19 19.89 11.14
CA GLU A 242 2.49 21.07 11.96
C GLU A 242 1.26 21.51 12.74
N ILE A 243 1.48 22.02 13.95
CA ILE A 243 0.47 22.72 14.73
C ILE A 243 0.93 24.17 14.87
N GLU A 244 0.06 25.11 14.52
CA GLU A 244 0.25 26.53 14.81
C GLU A 244 -0.71 26.97 15.92
N PHE A 245 -0.16 27.61 16.94
CA PHE A 245 -0.93 28.10 18.07
C PHE A 245 -1.62 29.42 17.73
N ARG A 246 -2.84 29.59 18.22
CA ARG A 246 -3.60 30.84 18.16
C ARG A 246 -3.43 31.63 19.46
N TRP A 247 -3.50 32.95 19.39
CA TRP A 247 -3.69 33.81 20.55
C TRP A 247 -5.11 33.67 21.13
N ASP A 248 -5.38 34.29 22.29
CA ASP A 248 -6.69 34.18 22.95
C ASP A 248 -7.81 34.87 22.14
N ASP A 249 -7.44 35.84 21.29
CA ASP A 249 -8.31 36.49 20.31
C ASP A 249 -8.61 35.62 19.08
N LYS A 250 -8.13 34.37 19.06
CA LYS A 250 -8.23 33.39 17.97
C LYS A 250 -7.43 33.73 16.72
N ASN A 251 -6.58 34.75 16.71
CA ASN A 251 -5.67 35.01 15.60
C ASN A 251 -4.48 34.05 15.63
N ALA A 252 -3.96 33.72 14.46
CA ALA A 252 -2.79 32.86 14.32
C ALA A 252 -1.54 33.57 14.89
N SER A 253 -0.75 32.89 15.72
CA SER A 253 0.40 33.52 16.40
C SER A 253 1.71 33.45 15.62
N GLY A 254 1.77 32.65 14.56
CA GLY A 254 3.01 32.28 13.89
C GLY A 254 3.93 31.40 14.74
N GLN A 255 3.52 30.98 15.95
CA GLN A 255 4.26 30.00 16.76
C GLN A 255 3.77 28.60 16.45
N MET A 256 4.69 27.74 16.05
CA MET A 256 4.38 26.40 15.60
C MET A 256 5.26 25.34 16.24
N ILE A 257 4.79 24.11 16.15
CA ILE A 257 5.55 22.88 16.42
C ILE A 257 5.37 21.93 15.25
N TYR A 258 6.35 21.06 15.06
CA TYR A 258 6.29 19.96 14.10
C TYR A 258 5.98 18.65 14.78
N LEU A 259 5.24 17.79 14.10
CA LEU A 259 4.89 16.46 14.58
C LEU A 259 5.45 15.39 13.64
N GLN A 260 6.13 14.40 14.23
CA GLN A 260 6.36 13.11 13.60
C GLN A 260 5.41 12.11 14.27
N LEU A 261 4.49 11.55 13.48
CA LEU A 261 3.50 10.57 13.88
C LEU A 261 4.05 9.15 13.70
N LYS A 262 3.75 8.30 14.67
CA LYS A 262 4.06 6.85 14.66
C LYS A 262 2.88 6.09 15.27
N SER A 263 2.35 5.11 14.56
CA SER A 263 1.20 4.33 15.06
C SER A 263 1.49 2.83 15.04
N GLY A 264 1.23 2.17 16.17
CA GLY A 264 1.48 0.75 16.35
C GLY A 264 2.61 0.46 17.34
N ASP A 265 2.56 -0.72 17.95
CA ASP A 265 3.44 -1.05 19.08
C ASP A 265 4.86 -1.41 18.62
N SER A 266 5.08 -1.65 17.33
CA SER A 266 6.40 -1.94 16.75
C SER A 266 7.40 -0.79 16.83
N TYR A 267 6.93 0.44 17.10
CA TYR A 267 7.79 1.63 17.19
C TYR A 267 8.42 1.84 18.58
N LEU A 268 7.81 1.29 19.63
CA LEU A 268 8.29 1.40 21.00
C LEU A 268 8.43 0.00 21.59
N TYR A 269 9.64 -0.35 22.00
CA TYR A 269 9.85 -1.57 22.77
C TYR A 269 10.23 -1.23 24.20
N ARG A 270 9.82 -2.09 25.15
CA ARG A 270 10.09 -1.92 26.56
C ARG A 270 11.33 -2.71 26.95
N LYS A 271 12.32 -2.05 27.56
CA LYS A 271 13.50 -2.69 28.16
C LYS A 271 13.14 -3.32 29.51
N ALA A 272 13.99 -4.22 30.00
CA ALA A 272 13.84 -4.87 31.29
C ALA A 272 13.79 -3.88 32.47
N ASP A 273 14.42 -2.70 32.32
CA ASP A 273 14.38 -1.60 33.29
C ASP A 273 13.08 -0.76 33.23
N GLY A 274 12.08 -1.20 32.46
CA GLY A 274 10.79 -0.55 32.31
C GLY A 274 10.78 0.64 31.35
N LYS A 275 11.93 1.06 30.80
CA LYS A 275 11.99 2.20 29.88
C LYS A 275 11.47 1.82 28.50
N GLU A 276 10.67 2.70 27.92
CA GLU A 276 10.22 2.60 26.54
C GLU A 276 11.23 3.27 25.61
N ILE A 277 11.63 2.55 24.57
CA ILE A 277 12.68 2.98 23.66
C ILE A 277 12.11 3.08 22.25
N PHE A 278 12.29 4.26 21.65
CA PHE A 278 12.06 4.49 20.24
C PHE A 278 13.37 4.33 19.48
N THR A 279 13.40 3.44 18.49
CA THR A 279 14.58 3.23 17.63
C THR A 279 14.49 4.07 16.37
N ILE A 280 15.53 4.88 16.12
CA ILE A 280 15.69 5.66 14.90
C ILE A 280 16.35 4.77 13.85
N LYS A 281 15.55 4.26 12.89
CA LYS A 281 16.05 3.38 11.81
C LYS A 281 17.04 4.08 10.88
N ASN A 282 16.79 5.35 10.57
CA ASN A 282 17.65 6.17 9.71
C ASN A 282 18.23 7.34 10.51
N PRO A 283 19.54 7.35 10.82
CA PRO A 283 20.18 8.43 11.57
C PRO A 283 19.96 9.83 10.98
N ARG A 284 19.75 9.94 9.66
CA ARG A 284 19.44 11.24 9.02
C ARG A 284 18.19 11.91 9.58
N HIS A 285 17.21 11.13 10.06
CA HIS A 285 16.02 11.69 10.69
C HIS A 285 16.36 12.39 12.01
N ALA A 286 17.29 11.84 12.79
CA ALA A 286 17.73 12.47 14.04
C ALA A 286 18.36 13.85 13.76
N ASP A 287 19.23 13.94 12.77
CA ASP A 287 19.84 15.21 12.35
C ASP A 287 18.79 16.18 11.80
N TYR A 288 17.87 15.69 10.96
CA TYR A 288 16.81 16.52 10.40
C TYR A 288 15.89 17.09 11.49
N TRP A 289 15.48 16.29 12.48
CA TRP A 289 14.65 16.73 13.60
C TRP A 289 15.38 17.73 14.51
N ALA A 290 16.65 17.47 14.83
CA ALA A 290 17.46 18.36 15.68
C ALA A 290 17.68 19.76 15.05
N ASN A 291 17.73 19.83 13.71
CA ASN A 291 17.99 21.06 12.97
C ASN A 291 16.73 21.87 12.64
N GLN A 292 15.53 21.41 13.00
CA GLN A 292 14.31 22.18 12.76
C GLN A 292 14.30 23.52 13.50
N MET A 293 13.62 24.51 12.94
CA MET A 293 13.48 25.83 13.56
C MET A 293 12.52 25.80 14.76
N ALA A 294 11.42 25.07 14.63
CA ALA A 294 10.42 24.87 15.67
C ALA A 294 10.67 23.56 16.46
N PRO A 295 10.12 23.42 17.68
CA PRO A 295 10.14 22.16 18.42
C PRO A 295 9.56 21.01 17.59
N VAL A 296 10.13 19.82 17.78
CA VAL A 296 9.68 18.60 17.08
C VAL A 296 9.14 17.64 18.12
N MET A 297 7.87 17.29 17.99
CA MET A 297 7.20 16.32 18.86
C MET A 297 7.14 14.97 18.16
N LEU A 298 7.65 13.94 18.84
CA LEU A 298 7.37 12.56 18.46
C LEU A 298 6.03 12.17 19.07
N VAL A 299 5.04 11.90 18.23
CA VAL A 299 3.69 11.48 18.62
C VAL A 299 3.55 9.99 18.34
N HIS A 300 3.21 9.21 19.37
CA HIS A 300 3.00 7.78 19.28
C HIS A 300 1.58 7.41 19.68
N ARG A 301 0.94 6.54 18.89
CA ARG A 301 -0.34 5.90 19.23
C ARG A 301 -0.15 4.40 19.38
N SER A 302 -0.43 3.89 20.58
CA SER A 302 -0.43 2.46 20.89
C SER A 302 -1.69 1.76 20.37
N SER A 303 -1.65 0.42 20.35
CA SER A 303 -2.78 -0.41 19.91
C SER A 303 -4.05 -0.24 20.77
N ASP A 304 -3.90 0.10 22.05
CA ASP A 304 -4.99 0.45 22.98
C ASP A 304 -5.65 1.80 22.69
N GLY A 305 -5.12 2.57 21.74
CA GLY A 305 -5.65 3.87 21.33
C GLY A 305 -5.17 5.06 22.14
N VAL A 306 -4.26 4.85 23.11
CA VAL A 306 -3.65 5.97 23.83
C VAL A 306 -2.65 6.68 22.92
N ILE A 307 -2.75 8.02 22.86
CA ILE A 307 -1.79 8.87 22.15
C ILE A 307 -0.90 9.57 23.17
N ARG A 308 0.41 9.51 22.95
CA ARG A 308 1.42 10.20 23.75
C ARG A 308 2.37 10.98 22.86
N TRP A 309 2.90 12.08 23.38
CA TRP A 309 3.88 12.89 22.66
C TRP A 309 5.07 13.27 23.54
N MET A 310 6.22 13.51 22.92
CA MET A 310 7.43 13.96 23.58
C MET A 310 8.18 14.95 22.68
N GLU A 311 8.68 16.04 23.24
CA GLU A 311 9.60 16.94 22.56
C GLU A 311 10.94 16.22 22.36
N ILE A 312 11.38 16.10 21.10
CA ILE A 312 12.59 15.36 20.75
C ILE A 312 13.69 16.23 20.17
N ARG A 313 13.43 17.47 19.72
CA ARG A 313 14.46 18.31 19.10
C ARG A 313 15.55 18.66 20.10
N ASN A 314 15.18 19.16 21.28
CA ASN A 314 16.18 19.55 22.29
C ASN A 314 16.84 18.30 22.89
N TYR A 315 16.07 17.23 23.11
CA TYR A 315 16.62 15.92 23.50
C TYR A 315 17.75 15.46 22.55
N LEU A 316 17.52 15.57 21.24
CA LEU A 316 18.51 15.19 20.23
C LEU A 316 19.71 16.14 20.19
N ARG A 317 19.52 17.44 20.43
CA ARG A 317 20.61 18.42 20.52
C ARG A 317 21.53 18.12 21.70
N ASP A 318 20.97 17.91 22.89
CA ASP A 318 21.71 17.63 24.11
C ASP A 318 22.54 16.33 24.00
N GLU A 319 22.00 15.30 23.36
CA GLU A 319 22.73 14.05 23.13
C GLU A 319 23.82 14.17 22.06
N ARG A 320 23.64 15.06 21.07
CA ARG A 320 24.67 15.35 20.05
C ARG A 320 25.85 16.11 20.63
N GLU A 321 25.61 17.05 21.55
CA GLU A 321 26.69 17.78 22.25
C GLU A 321 27.61 16.84 23.04
N LYS A 322 27.11 15.65 23.42
CA LYS A 322 27.89 14.58 24.07
C LYS A 322 28.67 13.71 23.08
N GLY A 323 28.70 14.06 21.79
CA GLY A 323 29.47 13.38 20.75
C GLY A 323 28.89 12.05 20.26
N LYS A 324 27.62 11.74 20.58
CA LYS A 324 27.01 10.44 20.24
C LYS A 324 26.05 10.56 19.06
N VAL A 325 26.15 9.61 18.13
CA VAL A 325 25.11 9.40 17.10
C VAL A 325 23.86 8.86 17.80
N VAL A 326 22.79 9.64 17.81
CA VAL A 326 21.55 9.24 18.50
C VAL A 326 20.79 8.22 17.64
N ARG A 327 20.72 6.98 18.13
CA ARG A 327 19.96 5.89 17.49
C ARG A 327 18.73 5.46 18.28
N GLN A 328 18.64 5.89 19.54
CA GLN A 328 17.58 5.52 20.46
C GLN A 328 17.14 6.76 21.23
N ILE A 329 15.83 6.92 21.40
CA ILE A 329 15.24 7.92 22.26
C ILE A 329 14.56 7.18 23.41
N VAL A 330 14.86 7.56 24.65
CA VAL A 330 14.08 7.11 25.80
C VAL A 330 12.77 7.87 25.78
N PHE A 331 11.69 7.21 25.34
CA PHE A 331 10.40 7.84 25.14
C PHE A 331 9.67 8.00 26.47
N LYS A 332 9.59 9.24 26.96
CA LYS A 332 8.85 9.63 28.16
C LYS A 332 7.67 10.52 27.79
N GLY A 333 6.84 10.03 26.87
CA GLY A 333 5.74 10.82 26.35
C GLY A 333 4.64 11.07 27.39
N GLU A 334 4.17 12.30 27.47
CA GLU A 334 2.93 12.63 28.17
C GLU A 334 1.73 12.39 27.24
N ARG A 335 0.52 12.33 27.81
CA ARG A 335 -0.70 12.13 27.03
C ARG A 335 -0.92 13.30 26.06
N PHE A 336 -1.29 12.98 24.83
CA PHE A 336 -1.72 13.97 23.84
C PHE A 336 -3.25 14.13 23.92
N ASP A 337 -3.68 15.28 24.43
CA ASP A 337 -5.09 15.66 24.58
C ASP A 337 -5.23 17.20 24.56
N VAL A 338 -6.46 17.68 24.66
CA VAL A 338 -6.76 19.12 24.63
C VAL A 338 -5.99 19.88 25.73
N ASP A 339 -5.90 19.32 26.93
CA ASP A 339 -5.28 19.98 28.08
C ASP A 339 -3.76 20.08 27.92
N SER A 340 -3.09 19.03 27.44
CA SER A 340 -1.64 19.07 27.17
C SER A 340 -1.29 20.02 26.02
N ILE A 341 -2.12 20.09 24.97
CA ILE A 341 -1.97 21.07 23.88
C ILE A 341 -2.07 22.51 24.41
N LEU A 342 -3.09 22.82 25.22
CA LEU A 342 -3.29 24.17 25.77
C LEU A 342 -2.18 24.55 26.77
N ARG A 343 -1.65 23.58 27.53
CA ARG A 343 -0.51 23.79 28.41
C ARG A 343 0.76 24.13 27.61
N LEU A 344 1.05 23.38 26.55
CA LEU A 344 2.20 23.64 25.69
C LEU A 344 2.07 24.99 24.99
N ARG A 345 0.86 25.31 24.47
CA ARG A 345 0.53 26.63 23.93
C ARG A 345 0.91 27.74 24.91
N LYS A 346 0.44 27.66 26.15
CA LYS A 346 0.69 28.69 27.16
C LYS A 346 2.19 28.91 27.36
N ASN A 347 2.96 27.82 27.48
CA ASN A 347 4.41 27.87 27.68
C ASN A 347 5.14 28.52 26.49
N ILE A 348 4.76 28.19 25.26
CA ILE A 348 5.38 28.72 24.05
C ILE A 348 5.04 30.21 23.87
N LEU A 349 3.77 30.58 24.06
CA LEU A 349 3.33 31.95 23.89
C LEU A 349 3.85 32.88 25.00
N SER A 350 3.93 32.41 26.25
CA SER A 350 4.47 33.21 27.36
C SER A 350 5.95 33.54 27.20
N ASN A 351 6.74 32.63 26.64
CA ASN A 351 8.17 32.85 26.43
C ASN A 351 8.45 33.93 25.36
N LYS A 352 7.50 34.18 24.46
CA LYS A 352 7.64 35.19 23.40
C LYS A 352 7.21 36.60 23.85
N SER A 353 6.20 36.70 24.71
CA SER A 353 5.81 37.97 25.33
C SER A 353 6.98 38.64 26.06
N SER A 354 7.86 37.82 26.66
CA SER A 354 9.07 38.27 27.35
C SER A 354 10.23 38.67 26.41
N GLN A 355 10.22 38.25 25.13
CA GLN A 355 11.26 38.60 24.16
C GLN A 355 10.93 39.84 23.31
N ASN A 356 9.65 40.19 23.17
CA ASN A 356 9.20 41.40 22.46
C ASN A 356 8.98 42.61 23.39
N GLY A 357 9.17 42.45 24.69
CA GLY A 357 9.00 43.50 25.71
C GLY A 357 10.32 44.03 26.29
N GLY A 358 11.45 43.78 25.63
CA GLY A 358 12.80 44.21 26.05
C GLY A 358 13.36 45.32 25.16
#